data_AF-A0A525JGK2-F1
#
_entry.id   AF-A0A525JGK2-F1
#
_cell.length_a   1.000
_cell.length_b   1.000
_cell.length_c   1.000
_cell.angle_alpha   90.00
_cell.angle_beta   90.00
_cell.angle_gamma   90.00
#
_symmetry.space_group_name_H-M   'P 1'
#
loop_
_entity.id
_entity.type
_entity.pdbx_description
1 polymer ?
#
loop_
_entity_poly.entity_id
_entity_poly.type
_entity_poly.pdbx_seq_one_letter_code
_entity_poly.pdbx_strand_id
1 'polypeptide(L)' 'MRCCRTYYACRDCHDALADHRAALWPEAEWDEPAVLCGVCGKELSVREYLACESQCPLCRAYFNPGCHKHRHLYFAVEA' A
#
# COMPACT_ATOMS: atom_id res chain seq x y z
N MET A 1 -5.07 -3.11 -3.36
CA MET A 1 -6.00 -2.20 -2.68
C MET A 1 -6.98 -3.00 -1.85
N ARG A 2 -7.44 -2.48 -0.69
CA ARG A 2 -8.26 -3.23 0.25
C ARG A 2 -9.61 -3.69 -0.35
N CYS A 3 -10.21 -2.87 -1.21
CA CYS A 3 -11.52 -3.11 -1.83
C CYS A 3 -11.57 -4.36 -2.75
N CYS A 4 -10.51 -4.62 -3.53
CA CYS A 4 -10.51 -5.66 -4.56
C CYS A 4 -9.32 -6.61 -4.50
N ARG A 5 -8.39 -6.41 -3.54
CA ARG A 5 -7.15 -7.19 -3.39
C ARG A 5 -6.26 -7.21 -4.65
N THR A 6 -6.45 -6.28 -5.59
CA THR A 6 -5.57 -6.07 -6.76
C THR A 6 -4.52 -5.00 -6.48
N TYR A 7 -3.27 -5.22 -6.91
CA TYR A 7 -2.19 -4.25 -6.80
C TYR A 7 -2.20 -3.28 -7.99
N TYR A 8 -2.11 -1.98 -7.70
CA TYR A 8 -2.01 -0.90 -8.66
C TYR A 8 -0.81 -0.02 -8.31
N ALA A 9 -0.22 0.65 -9.31
CA ALA A 9 0.92 1.54 -9.10
C ALA A 9 0.57 2.75 -8.20
N CYS A 10 -0.67 3.24 -8.27
CA CYS A 10 -1.20 4.30 -7.41
C CYS A 10 -2.74 4.25 -7.33
N ARG A 11 -3.34 5.11 -6.50
CA ARG A 11 -4.79 5.34 -6.41
C ARG A 11 -5.41 5.77 -7.72
N ASP A 12 -4.79 6.68 -8.47
CA ASP A 12 -5.38 7.17 -9.71
C ASP A 12 -5.43 6.08 -10.79
N CYS A 13 -4.44 5.16 -10.83
CA CYS A 13 -4.48 3.97 -11.68
C CYS A 13 -5.62 3.03 -11.26
N HIS A 14 -5.90 2.89 -9.97
CA HIS A 14 -7.06 2.13 -9.51
C HIS A 14 -8.36 2.81 -9.96
N ASP A 15 -8.52 4.10 -9.70
CA ASP A 15 -9.75 4.85 -10.01
C ASP A 15 -10.05 4.87 -11.52
N ALA A 16 -9.01 4.79 -12.37
CA ALA A 16 -9.15 4.70 -13.81
C ALA A 16 -9.53 3.30 -14.33
N LEU A 17 -9.23 2.23 -13.57
CA LEU A 17 -9.34 0.83 -14.03
C LEU A 17 -10.37 0.00 -13.27
N ALA A 18 -10.77 0.44 -12.07
CA ALA A 18 -11.71 -0.26 -11.21
C ALA A 18 -13.09 0.41 -11.24
N ASP A 19 -14.15 -0.38 -11.37
CA ASP A 19 -15.54 0.10 -11.40
C ASP A 19 -16.11 0.40 -9.99
N HIS A 20 -15.24 0.63 -9.00
CA HIS A 20 -15.63 0.89 -7.62
C HIS A 20 -14.65 1.85 -6.93
N ARG A 21 -15.12 2.48 -5.85
CA ARG A 21 -14.29 3.38 -5.05
C ARG A 21 -13.26 2.62 -4.22
N ALA A 22 -12.07 3.19 -4.07
CA ALA A 22 -11.05 2.66 -3.18
C ALA A 22 -11.56 2.61 -1.73
N ALA A 23 -11.26 1.51 -1.03
CA ALA A 23 -11.44 1.37 0.40
C ALA A 23 -10.10 1.47 1.12
N LEU A 24 -10.08 2.15 2.26
CA LEU A 24 -8.91 2.22 3.14
C LEU A 24 -8.74 0.90 3.91
N TRP A 25 -7.50 0.57 4.25
CA TRP A 25 -7.19 -0.51 5.18
C TRP A 25 -7.49 -0.06 6.62
N PRO A 26 -8.48 -0.66 7.31
CA PRO A 26 -8.68 -0.40 8.74
C PRO A 26 -7.51 -0.97 9.55
N GLU A 27 -7.21 -0.37 10.69
CA GLU A 27 -6.06 -0.79 11.51
C GLU A 27 -6.12 -2.26 11.93
N ALA A 28 -7.32 -2.80 12.16
CA ALA A 28 -7.55 -4.21 12.46
C ALA A 28 -7.08 -5.17 11.35
N GLU A 29 -6.89 -4.69 10.12
CA GLU A 29 -6.41 -5.47 8.96
C GLU A 29 -4.95 -5.13 8.61
N TRP A 30 -4.20 -4.38 9.43
CA TRP A 30 -2.85 -3.91 9.04
C TRP A 30 -1.76 -4.99 8.98
N ASP A 31 -2.05 -6.19 9.47
CA ASP A 31 -1.16 -7.34 9.40
C ASP A 31 -1.37 -8.17 8.11
N GLU A 32 -2.39 -7.83 7.31
CA GLU A 32 -2.67 -8.46 6.02
C GLU A 32 -1.74 -7.94 4.91
N PRO A 33 -1.42 -8.76 3.87
CA PRO A 33 -0.69 -8.31 2.69
C PRO A 33 -1.39 -7.14 1.98
N ALA A 34 -0.74 -5.97 1.97
CA ALA A 34 -1.34 -4.72 1.50
C ALA A 34 -0.49 -4.00 0.45
N VAL A 35 0.83 -4.20 0.45
CA VAL A 35 1.79 -3.53 -0.43
C VAL A 35 2.65 -4.56 -1.14
N LEU A 36 2.84 -4.39 -2.46
CA LEU A 36 3.71 -5.23 -3.26
C LEU A 36 4.96 -4.44 -3.65
N CYS A 37 6.15 -5.03 -3.47
CA CYS A 37 7.37 -4.48 -4.03
C CYS A 37 7.37 -4.67 -5.55
N GLY A 38 7.31 -3.57 -6.31
CA GLY A 38 7.35 -3.61 -7.77
C GLY A 38 8.67 -4.12 -8.39
N VAL A 39 9.73 -4.29 -7.58
CA VAL A 39 11.04 -4.78 -8.05
C VAL A 39 11.19 -6.28 -7.84
N CYS A 40 10.90 -6.78 -6.63
CA CYS A 40 11.12 -8.20 -6.30
C CYS A 40 9.84 -9.00 -6.02
N GLY A 41 8.67 -8.37 -6.05
CA GLY A 41 7.39 -9.03 -5.80
C GLY A 41 7.13 -9.41 -4.34
N LYS A 42 7.98 -9.00 -3.38
CA LYS A 42 7.70 -9.20 -1.96
C LYS A 42 6.42 -8.46 -1.56
N GLU A 43 5.44 -9.19 -1.06
CA GLU A 43 4.28 -8.63 -0.38
C GLU A 43 4.65 -8.25 1.06
N LEU A 44 4.13 -7.10 1.50
CA LEU A 44 4.31 -6.53 2.82
C LEU A 44 2.94 -6.20 3.42
N SER A 45 2.81 -6.38 4.73
CA SER A 45 1.70 -5.82 5.48
C SER A 45 1.80 -4.30 5.58
N VAL A 46 0.72 -3.64 6.04
CA VAL A 46 0.76 -2.19 6.30
C VAL A 46 1.80 -1.88 7.36
N ARG A 47 1.87 -2.66 8.45
CA ARG A 47 2.86 -2.46 9.52
C ARG A 47 4.29 -2.59 9.00
N GLU A 48 4.57 -3.65 8.23
CA GLU A 48 5.89 -3.86 7.64
C GLU A 48 6.28 -2.71 6.70
N TYR A 49 5.36 -2.29 5.83
CA TYR A 49 5.59 -1.19 4.90
C TYR A 49 5.86 0.15 5.62
N LEU A 50 5.12 0.45 6.69
CA LEU A 50 5.32 1.67 7.46
C LEU A 50 6.64 1.67 8.26
N ALA A 51 7.11 0.49 8.67
CA ALA A 51 8.37 0.32 9.43
C ALA A 51 9.63 0.25 8.55
N CYS A 52 9.51 0.00 7.25
CA CYS A 52 10.65 -0.30 6.38
C CYS A 52 11.47 0.92 5.88
N GLU A 53 11.23 2.12 6.42
CA GLU A 53 11.93 3.36 6.02
C GLU A 53 11.93 3.64 4.50
N SER A 54 10.84 3.29 3.83
CA SER A 54 10.69 3.37 2.36
C SER A 54 11.67 2.49 1.57
N GLN A 55 12.25 1.46 2.16
CA GLN A 55 13.08 0.46 1.47
C GLN A 55 12.48 -0.93 1.63
N CYS A 56 12.36 -1.67 0.53
CA CYS A 56 11.92 -3.06 0.61
C CYS A 56 12.87 -3.86 1.53
N PRO A 57 12.36 -4.56 2.56
CA PRO A 57 13.21 -5.30 3.49
C PRO A 57 13.92 -6.50 2.83
N LEU A 58 13.42 -6.97 1.68
CA LEU A 58 14.03 -8.09 0.94
C LEU A 58 15.08 -7.61 -0.07
N CYS A 59 14.72 -6.75 -1.03
CA CYS A 59 15.62 -6.38 -2.13
C CYS A 59 16.29 -5.01 -1.97
N ARG A 60 15.99 -4.28 -0.88
CA ARG A 60 16.52 -2.93 -0.59
C ARG A 60 16.16 -1.84 -1.60
N ALA A 61 15.36 -2.15 -2.62
CA ALA A 61 14.86 -1.13 -3.55
C ALA A 61 13.99 -0.11 -2.79
N TYR A 62 14.13 1.16 -3.19
CA TYR A 62 13.31 2.23 -2.62
C TYR A 62 11.88 2.17 -3.15
N PHE A 63 10.92 2.28 -2.24
CA PHE A 63 9.58 2.71 -2.58
C PHE A 63 9.61 4.21 -2.94
N ASN A 64 8.62 4.67 -3.71
CA ASN A 64 8.52 6.09 -4.02
C ASN A 64 8.42 6.90 -2.71
N PRO A 65 9.41 7.76 -2.40
CA PRO A 65 9.42 8.50 -1.15
C PRO A 65 8.22 9.42 -1.04
N GLY A 66 7.66 9.94 -2.14
CA GLY A 66 6.46 10.79 -2.12
C GLY A 66 5.21 10.11 -1.56
N CYS A 67 5.15 8.77 -1.53
CA CYS A 67 3.98 8.03 -1.04
C CYS A 67 3.69 8.27 0.45
N HIS A 68 4.65 8.70 1.27
CA HIS A 68 4.38 9.00 2.68
C HIS A 68 3.32 10.11 2.85
N LYS A 69 3.25 11.07 1.92
CA LYS A 69 2.26 12.16 1.92
C LYS A 69 0.84 11.67 1.65
N HIS A 70 0.72 10.46 1.10
CA HIS A 70 -0.53 9.90 0.59
C HIS A 70 -1.07 8.76 1.47
N ARG A 71 -0.48 8.48 2.63
CA ARG A 71 -0.87 7.36 3.51
C ARG A 71 -2.37 7.35 3.83
N HIS A 72 -2.96 8.53 4.08
CA HIS A 72 -4.39 8.71 4.35
C HIS A 72 -5.32 8.26 3.22
N LEU A 73 -4.80 8.05 2.01
CA LEU A 73 -5.53 7.55 0.85
C LEU A 73 -5.55 6.02 0.77
N TYR A 74 -4.76 5.33 1.60
CA TYR A 74 -4.64 3.88 1.61
C TYR A 74 -4.94 3.27 2.98
N PHE A 75 -4.60 3.96 4.07
CA PHE A 75 -4.68 3.45 5.44
C PHE A 75 -5.56 4.37 6.26
N ALA A 76 -6.52 3.78 6.97
CA ALA A 76 -7.29 4.52 7.97
C ALA A 76 -6.37 4.82 9.16
N VAL A 77 -6.28 6.09 9.55
CA VAL A 77 -5.70 6.50 10.83
C VAL A 77 -6.86 6.81 11.76
N GLU A 78 -6.85 6.26 12.97
CA GLU A 78 -7.82 6.66 13.99
C GLU A 78 -7.68 8.17 14.25
N ALA A 79 -8.82 8.83 14.45
CA ALA A 79 -8.92 10.26 14.73
C ALA A 79 -8.61 10.57 16.20
#